data_AF-A0A2C5ZIA3-F1
#
_entry.id   AF-A0A2C5ZIA3-F1
#
_cell.length_a   1.000
_cell.length_b   1.000
_cell.length_c   1.000
_cell.angle_alpha   90.00
_cell.angle_beta   90.00
_cell.angle_gamma   90.00
#
_symmetry.space_group_name_H-M   'P 1'
#
loop_
_entity.id
_entity.type
_entity.pdbx_description
1 polymer ?
#
loop_
_entity_poly.entity_id
_entity_poly.type
_entity_poly.pdbx_seq_one_letter_code
_entity_poly.pdbx_strand_id
1 'polypeptide(L)'
;MKEFITDGRDKAYWKEATVPDCYVTGCGGYCKPGFLKVTSQPCGSSDWKGNAEGADSQLCCPLQGAPDAAKDCTWRGSALFCNGHCYDDEVTMELNQWGGGKYCSDGNKAYCCKSPLAVENKCY
;
A
#
# COMPACT_ATOMS: atom_id res chain seq x y z
N MET A 1 -28.48 16.62 9.04
CA MET A 1 -28.89 15.20 9.01
C MET A 1 -29.81 14.85 7.84
N LYS A 2 -30.78 15.72 7.46
CA LYS A 2 -31.61 15.49 6.25
C LYS A 2 -30.80 15.55 4.94
N GLU A 3 -29.81 16.43 4.85
CA GLU A 3 -28.97 16.62 3.65
C GLU A 3 -28.18 15.35 3.28
N PHE A 4 -27.47 14.73 4.24
CA PHE A 4 -26.75 13.46 4.04
C PHE A 4 -27.63 12.31 3.50
N ILE A 5 -28.92 12.26 3.89
CA ILE A 5 -29.84 11.19 3.45
C ILE A 5 -30.25 11.38 1.98
N THR A 6 -30.32 12.63 1.51
CA THR A 6 -30.63 12.94 0.12
C THR A 6 -29.42 12.71 -0.79
N ASP A 7 -28.24 13.15 -0.38
CA ASP A 7 -27.02 13.07 -1.20
C ASP A 7 -26.53 11.62 -1.32
N GLY A 8 -26.65 10.82 -0.25
CA GLY A 8 -26.32 9.39 -0.27
C GLY A 8 -27.22 8.52 -1.15
N ARG A 9 -28.27 9.06 -1.79
CA ARG A 9 -29.07 8.35 -2.79
C ARG A 9 -28.62 8.63 -4.23
N ASP A 10 -27.77 9.62 -4.44
CA ASP A 10 -27.24 9.95 -5.75
C ASP A 10 -26.08 9.01 -6.10
N LYS A 11 -26.19 8.31 -7.24
CA LYS A 11 -25.11 7.45 -7.76
C LYS A 11 -23.85 8.25 -8.11
N ALA A 12 -23.98 9.54 -8.43
CA ALA A 12 -22.84 10.43 -8.64
C ALA A 12 -22.05 10.67 -7.36
N TYR A 13 -22.73 10.75 -6.20
CA TYR A 13 -22.08 10.88 -4.90
C TYR A 13 -21.19 9.65 -4.59
N TRP A 14 -21.66 8.45 -4.93
CA TRP A 14 -20.88 7.22 -4.74
C TRP A 14 -19.77 6.98 -5.77
N LYS A 15 -19.78 7.69 -6.92
CA LYS A 15 -18.69 7.56 -7.91
C LYS A 15 -17.35 8.05 -7.37
N GLU A 16 -17.36 9.08 -6.52
CA GLU A 16 -16.16 9.58 -5.84
C GLU A 16 -15.72 8.65 -4.71
N ALA A 17 -16.65 7.89 -4.11
CA ALA A 17 -16.35 6.87 -3.11
C ALA A 17 -15.73 5.59 -3.72
N THR A 18 -15.84 5.38 -5.03
CA THR A 18 -15.22 4.25 -5.76
C THR A 18 -13.85 4.60 -6.33
N VAL A 19 -12.97 5.22 -5.53
CA VAL A 19 -11.56 5.38 -5.91
C VAL A 19 -10.99 3.98 -6.16
N PRO A 20 -10.36 3.71 -7.32
CA PRO A 20 -9.79 2.39 -7.61
C PRO A 20 -8.81 1.95 -6.53
N ASP A 21 -8.84 0.68 -6.13
CA ASP A 21 -7.88 0.16 -5.17
C ASP A 21 -6.45 0.20 -5.72
N CYS A 22 -5.48 0.45 -4.84
CA CYS A 22 -4.07 0.25 -5.16
C CYS A 22 -3.80 -1.22 -5.48
N TYR A 23 -2.81 -1.49 -6.32
CA TYR A 23 -2.40 -2.85 -6.64
C TYR A 23 -0.89 -2.98 -6.81
N VAL A 24 -0.39 -4.19 -6.58
CA VAL A 24 1.01 -4.56 -6.83
C VAL A 24 1.11 -5.21 -8.20
N THR A 25 2.09 -4.76 -8.99
CA THR A 25 2.39 -5.37 -10.30
C THR A 25 3.12 -6.70 -10.15
N GLY A 26 3.11 -7.53 -11.20
CA GLY A 26 4.05 -8.64 -11.29
C GLY A 26 5.51 -8.16 -11.37
N CYS A 27 6.47 -9.06 -11.15
CA CYS A 27 7.90 -8.74 -11.24
C CYS A 27 8.25 -8.12 -12.60
N GLY A 28 8.90 -6.95 -12.61
CA GLY A 28 9.23 -6.20 -13.82
C GLY A 28 8.05 -5.48 -14.49
N GLY A 29 6.88 -5.46 -13.84
CA GLY A 29 5.70 -4.77 -14.31
C GLY A 29 5.76 -3.26 -14.09
N TYR A 30 4.84 -2.55 -14.75
CA TYR A 30 4.69 -1.11 -14.66
C TYR A 30 3.26 -0.72 -14.35
N CYS A 31 3.08 0.41 -13.67
CA CYS A 31 1.76 0.95 -13.41
C CYS A 31 1.00 1.24 -14.71
N LYS A 32 -0.26 0.82 -14.75
CA LYS A 32 -1.22 1.16 -15.81
C LYS A 32 -1.41 2.68 -15.90
N PRO A 33 -1.77 3.22 -17.08
CA PRO A 33 -2.17 4.62 -17.22
C PRO A 33 -3.24 5.01 -16.18
N GLY A 34 -3.07 6.18 -15.56
CA GLY A 34 -3.96 6.66 -14.48
C GLY A 34 -3.54 6.24 -13.07
N PHE A 35 -2.50 5.40 -12.94
CA PHE A 35 -1.90 5.01 -11.66
C PHE A 35 -0.48 5.54 -11.54
N LEU A 36 -0.13 6.04 -10.36
CA LEU A 36 1.22 6.44 -9.99
C LEU A 36 1.92 5.30 -9.27
N LYS A 37 3.24 5.20 -9.52
CA LYS A 37 4.14 4.36 -8.74
C LYS A 37 4.37 5.00 -7.37
N VAL A 38 3.93 4.32 -6.32
CA VAL A 38 4.14 4.70 -4.92
C VAL A 38 5.52 4.22 -4.46
N THR A 39 5.83 2.94 -4.66
CA THR A 39 7.12 2.36 -4.31
C THR A 39 7.53 1.25 -5.30
N SER A 40 8.80 0.85 -5.23
CA SER A 40 9.38 -0.29 -5.95
C SER A 40 9.97 -1.24 -4.92
N GLN A 41 9.77 -2.54 -5.10
CA GLN A 41 10.21 -3.54 -4.15
C GLN A 41 10.67 -4.81 -4.87
N PRO A 42 11.69 -5.51 -4.35
CA PRO A 42 12.15 -6.75 -4.95
C PRO A 42 11.01 -7.79 -5.01
N CYS A 43 11.10 -8.67 -6.00
CA CYS A 43 10.02 -9.58 -6.34
C CYS A 43 10.56 -10.97 -6.67
N GLY A 44 9.72 -11.99 -6.48
CA GLY A 44 10.09 -13.39 -6.67
C GLY A 44 10.73 -14.01 -5.42
N SER A 45 11.33 -15.18 -5.60
CA SER A 45 11.98 -15.93 -4.52
C SER A 45 13.39 -15.39 -4.24
N SER A 46 13.91 -15.72 -3.05
CA SER A 46 15.31 -15.47 -2.70
C SER A 46 16.18 -16.59 -3.24
N ASP A 47 17.25 -16.22 -3.93
CA ASP A 47 18.33 -17.15 -4.26
C ASP A 47 19.09 -17.57 -2.99
N TRP A 48 20.04 -18.51 -3.14
CA TRP A 48 20.87 -19.01 -2.04
C TRP A 48 21.80 -17.95 -1.42
N LYS A 49 21.99 -16.80 -2.09
CA LYS A 49 22.80 -15.68 -1.63
C LYS A 49 21.95 -14.57 -0.97
N GLY A 50 20.63 -14.71 -0.95
CA GLY A 50 19.74 -13.70 -0.39
C GLY A 50 19.31 -12.60 -1.37
N ASN A 51 19.46 -12.81 -2.68
CA ASN A 51 19.05 -11.86 -3.72
C ASN A 51 17.71 -12.24 -4.33
N ALA A 52 16.96 -11.24 -4.78
CA ALA A 52 15.72 -11.46 -5.52
C ALA A 52 16.02 -12.00 -6.92
N GLU A 53 15.32 -13.07 -7.30
CA GLU A 53 15.46 -13.68 -8.63
C GLU A 53 14.68 -12.91 -9.72
N GLY A 54 13.67 -12.12 -9.32
CA GLY A 54 12.85 -11.32 -10.22
C GLY A 54 13.25 -9.86 -10.26
N ALA A 55 12.94 -9.19 -11.37
CA ALA A 55 12.96 -7.73 -11.42
C ALA A 55 11.91 -7.15 -10.46
N ASP A 56 12.16 -5.96 -9.94
CA ASP A 56 11.28 -5.32 -8.96
C ASP A 56 9.82 -5.23 -9.43
N SER A 57 8.92 -5.43 -8.47
CA SER A 57 7.51 -5.08 -8.59
C SER A 57 7.27 -3.63 -8.15
N GLN A 58 6.12 -3.09 -8.52
CA GLN A 58 5.70 -1.72 -8.21
C GLN A 58 4.34 -1.73 -7.52
N LEU A 59 4.22 -0.99 -6.42
CA LEU A 59 2.93 -0.59 -5.86
C LEU A 59 2.37 0.59 -6.64
N CYS A 60 1.18 0.42 -7.19
CA CYS A 60 0.52 1.38 -8.05
C CYS A 60 -0.80 1.82 -7.43
N CYS A 61 -0.97 3.13 -7.23
CA CYS A 61 -2.20 3.73 -6.70
C CYS A 61 -2.78 4.75 -7.68
N PRO A 62 -4.10 4.94 -7.74
CA PRO A 62 -4.69 5.95 -8.60
C PRO A 62 -4.26 7.35 -8.18
N LEU A 63 -4.15 8.27 -9.12
CA LEU A 63 -3.77 9.68 -8.86
C LEU A 63 -4.56 10.35 -7.73
N GLN A 64 -5.85 10.01 -7.58
CA GLN A 64 -6.76 10.61 -6.60
C GLN A 64 -6.63 10.02 -5.19
N GLY A 65 -6.01 8.84 -5.05
CA GLY A 65 -5.87 8.11 -3.78
C GLY A 65 -4.44 7.71 -3.44
N ALA A 66 -3.46 8.10 -4.26
CA ALA A 66 -2.07 7.81 -4.01
C ALA A 66 -1.56 8.67 -2.84
N PRO A 67 -1.08 8.07 -1.74
CA PRO A 67 -0.40 8.83 -0.70
C PRO A 67 0.87 9.48 -1.28
N ASP A 68 1.34 10.57 -0.66
CA ASP A 68 2.66 11.13 -0.97
C ASP A 68 3.73 10.16 -0.44
N ALA A 69 4.04 9.14 -1.24
CA ALA A 69 4.81 7.95 -0.89
C ALA A 69 6.17 8.26 -0.25
N ALA A 70 6.73 9.43 -0.57
CA ALA A 70 8.04 9.86 -0.13
C ALA A 70 8.09 10.42 1.29
N LYS A 71 6.94 10.79 1.89
CA LYS A 71 6.92 11.46 3.21
C LYS A 71 6.24 10.65 4.30
N ASP A 72 5.24 9.86 3.94
CA ASP A 72 4.31 9.30 4.93
C ASP A 72 4.28 7.78 4.99
N CYS A 73 5.16 7.10 4.25
CA CYS A 73 5.13 5.64 4.13
C CYS A 73 6.43 4.96 4.57
N THR A 74 6.31 3.82 5.23
CA THR A 74 7.44 3.03 5.72
C THR A 74 7.15 1.54 5.70
N TRP A 75 8.20 0.73 5.51
CA TRP A 75 8.12 -0.71 5.68
C TRP A 75 8.22 -1.09 7.15
N ARG A 76 7.23 -1.84 7.62
CA ARG A 76 7.17 -2.43 8.95
C ARG A 76 7.44 -3.93 8.88
N GLY A 77 8.06 -4.44 9.93
CA GLY A 77 8.52 -5.83 10.00
C GLY A 77 9.97 -5.97 9.52
N SER A 78 10.73 -6.82 10.21
CA SER A 78 12.14 -7.06 9.95
C SER A 78 12.39 -8.55 9.69
N ALA A 79 13.35 -8.84 8.82
CA ALA A 79 13.83 -10.21 8.64
C ALA A 79 14.43 -10.75 9.95
N LEU A 80 14.32 -12.04 10.26
CA LEU A 80 13.96 -13.17 9.38
C LEU A 80 12.45 -13.43 9.23
N PHE A 81 11.65 -13.25 10.28
CA PHE A 81 10.26 -13.71 10.34
C PHE A 81 9.20 -12.67 9.94
N CYS A 82 9.59 -11.41 9.74
CA CYS A 82 8.77 -10.37 9.14
C CYS A 82 7.30 -10.36 9.56
N ASN A 83 7.04 -10.10 10.83
CA ASN A 83 5.68 -9.88 11.34
C ASN A 83 5.24 -8.43 11.10
N GLY A 84 5.22 -8.02 9.82
CA GLY A 84 4.88 -6.66 9.42
C GLY A 84 3.42 -6.33 9.72
N HIS A 85 3.21 -5.26 10.46
CA HIS A 85 1.90 -4.69 10.73
C HIS A 85 2.05 -3.18 10.85
N CYS A 86 0.98 -2.47 10.51
CA CYS A 86 0.92 -1.02 10.64
C CYS A 86 0.48 -0.63 12.05
N TYR A 87 0.84 0.58 12.47
CA TYR A 87 0.28 1.17 13.68
C TYR A 87 -1.15 1.65 13.46
N ASP A 88 -1.84 1.97 14.56
CA ASP A 88 -3.25 2.37 14.56
C ASP A 88 -3.52 3.64 13.72
N ASP A 89 -2.51 4.50 13.54
CA ASP A 89 -2.59 5.72 12.73
C ASP A 89 -2.12 5.53 11.27
N GLU A 90 -1.80 4.30 10.89
CA GLU A 90 -1.30 3.93 9.58
C GLU A 90 -2.27 2.97 8.87
N VAL A 91 -2.24 2.97 7.54
CA VAL A 91 -2.99 2.05 6.69
C VAL A 91 -2.01 1.14 5.94
N THR A 92 -2.31 -0.16 5.93
CA THR A 92 -1.54 -1.15 5.16
C THR A 92 -1.85 -1.01 3.68
N MET A 93 -0.83 -0.69 2.89
CA MET A 93 -0.95 -0.53 1.44
C MET A 93 -0.53 -1.79 0.68
N GLU A 94 0.46 -2.53 1.18
CA GLU A 94 0.86 -3.83 0.62
C GLU A 94 1.56 -4.72 1.67
N LEU A 95 1.53 -6.03 1.42
CA LEU A 95 2.30 -7.03 2.14
C LEU A 95 3.30 -7.70 1.19
N ASN A 96 4.57 -7.79 1.59
CA ASN A 96 5.62 -8.35 0.74
C ASN A 96 6.76 -9.00 1.55
N GLN A 97 7.28 -10.14 1.07
CA GLN A 97 8.38 -10.88 1.70
C GLN A 97 9.75 -10.20 1.55
N TRP A 98 9.95 -9.38 0.54
CA TRP A 98 11.13 -8.52 0.43
C TRP A 98 10.90 -7.22 1.20
N GLY A 99 9.84 -6.50 0.83
CA GLY A 99 9.58 -5.15 1.28
C GLY A 99 10.82 -4.26 1.19
N GLY A 100 11.06 -3.45 2.21
CA GLY A 100 12.33 -2.75 2.40
C GLY A 100 13.39 -3.64 3.05
N GLY A 101 14.49 -3.91 2.34
CA GLY A 101 15.66 -4.60 2.89
C GLY A 101 15.74 -6.10 2.57
N LYS A 102 16.06 -6.92 3.57
CA LYS A 102 16.33 -8.38 3.40
C LYS A 102 15.06 -9.22 3.30
N TYR A 103 15.12 -10.33 2.58
CA TYR A 103 14.03 -11.31 2.44
C TYR A 103 13.52 -11.90 3.78
N CYS A 104 12.23 -12.20 3.82
CA CYS A 104 11.55 -12.88 4.91
C CYS A 104 11.51 -14.38 4.68
N SER A 105 12.07 -15.17 5.61
CA SER A 105 11.94 -16.63 5.56
C SER A 105 10.52 -17.11 5.90
N ASP A 106 9.79 -16.30 6.66
CA ASP A 106 8.39 -16.51 7.03
C ASP A 106 7.70 -15.14 7.14
N GLY A 107 6.37 -15.12 6.98
CA GLY A 107 5.58 -13.89 7.08
C GLY A 107 5.82 -12.87 5.95
N ASN A 108 5.37 -11.63 6.17
CA ASN A 108 5.46 -10.52 5.23
C ASN A 108 5.72 -9.20 5.95
N LYS A 109 6.55 -8.35 5.35
CA LYS A 109 6.60 -6.93 5.74
C LYS A 109 5.34 -6.24 5.27
N ALA A 110 4.96 -5.19 5.99
CA ALA A 110 3.83 -4.35 5.64
C ALA A 110 4.33 -2.97 5.21
N TYR A 111 3.93 -2.50 4.04
CA TYR A 111 4.16 -1.11 3.65
C TYR A 111 3.00 -0.28 4.21
N CYS A 112 3.33 0.58 5.16
CA CYS A 112 2.39 1.31 5.97
C CYS A 112 2.50 2.79 5.67
N CYS A 113 1.39 3.41 5.32
CA CYS A 113 1.32 4.84 5.07
C CYS A 113 0.46 5.51 6.12
N LYS A 114 0.83 6.71 6.58
CA LYS A 114 -0.04 7.49 7.45
C LYS A 114 -1.34 7.82 6.71
N SER A 115 -2.45 7.61 7.40
CA SER A 115 -3.75 7.97 6.87
C SER A 115 -4.11 9.40 7.29
N PRO A 116 -4.56 10.27 6.38
CA PRO A 116 -5.17 11.54 6.76
C PRO A 116 -6.37 11.33 7.70
N LEU A 117 -7.10 10.22 7.53
CA LEU A 117 -8.26 9.85 8.35
C LEU A 117 -7.87 9.39 9.77
N ALA A 118 -6.63 8.96 10.00
CA ALA A 118 -6.15 8.68 11.35
C ALA A 118 -5.98 9.97 12.17
N VAL A 119 -5.74 11.11 11.52
CA VAL A 119 -5.68 12.43 12.18
C VAL A 119 -7.06 12.85 12.69
N GLU A 120 -8.14 12.44 12.02
CA GLU A 120 -9.53 12.79 12.37
C GLU A 120 -10.18 11.83 13.39
N ASN A 121 -9.70 10.59 13.53
CA ASN A 121 -10.26 9.61 14.47
C ASN A 121 -9.68 9.72 15.89
N LYS A 122 -9.66 10.94 16.46
CA LYS A 122 -9.62 11.08 17.93
C LYS A 122 -11.03 10.84 18.44
N CYS A 123 -11.36 9.58 18.75
CA CYS A 123 -12.58 9.27 19.50
C CYS A 123 -12.44 9.89 20.90
N TYR A 124 -13.13 11.01 21.13
CA TYR A 124 -13.31 11.64 22.45
C TYR A 124 -14.56 11.10 23.14
#